data_AF-A0A2E2U9S3-F1
#
_entry.id   AF-A0A2E2U9S3-F1
#
_cell.length_a   1.000
_cell.length_b   1.000
_cell.length_c   1.000
_cell.angle_alpha   90.00
_cell.angle_beta   90.00
_cell.angle_gamma   90.00
#
_symmetry.space_group_name_H-M   'P 1'
#
loop_
_entity.id
_entity.type
_entity.pdbx_description
1 polymer ?
#
loop_
_entity_poly.entity_id
_entity_poly.type
_entity_poly.pdbx_seq_one_letter_code
_entity_poly.pdbx_strand_id
1 'polypeptide(L)' 'MAKFNDEDLKDISEKVRDLSSALNGMAALFESQSRQACITPEDFYGVGQVLRQFSRVLEGLEDRLRGSFRK' A
#
# COMPACT_ATOMS: atom_id res chain seq x y z
N MET A 1 17.16 3.01 22.75
CA MET A 1 16.69 2.68 21.39
C MET A 1 16.39 1.20 21.36
N ALA A 2 15.15 0.80 21.08
CA ALA A 2 14.84 -0.61 20.88
C ALA A 2 15.60 -1.12 19.64
N LYS A 3 16.35 -2.21 19.78
CA LYS A 3 16.94 -2.92 18.64
C LYS A 3 15.90 -3.94 18.18
N PHE A 4 15.35 -3.74 17.00
CA PHE A 4 14.60 -4.79 16.32
C PHE A 4 15.58 -5.85 15.84
N ASN A 5 15.22 -7.13 15.98
CA ASN A 5 16.00 -8.21 15.40
C ASN A 5 15.61 -8.40 13.91
N ASP A 6 16.36 -9.24 13.20
CA ASP A 6 16.16 -9.43 11.76
C ASP A 6 14.81 -10.13 11.44
N GLU A 7 14.31 -10.97 12.34
CA GLU A 7 13.00 -11.62 12.18
C GLU A 7 11.86 -10.59 12.32
N ASP A 8 11.93 -9.70 13.30
CA ASP A 8 10.96 -8.61 13.51
C ASP A 8 10.89 -7.71 12.27
N LEU A 9 12.05 -7.34 11.72
CA LEU A 9 12.13 -6.49 10.53
C LEU A 9 11.58 -7.20 9.28
N LYS A 10 11.75 -8.52 9.17
CA LYS A 10 11.22 -9.32 8.06
C LYS A 10 9.70 -9.41 8.15
N ASP A 11 9.18 -9.71 9.33
CA ASP A 11 7.74 -9.72 9.61
C ASP A 11 7.09 -8.36 9.32
N ILE A 12 7.75 -7.27 9.71
CA ILE A 12 7.30 -5.91 9.39
C ILE A 12 7.30 -5.68 7.88
N SER A 13 8.36 -6.06 7.16
CA SER A 13 8.43 -5.95 5.70
C SER A 13 7.29 -6.71 5.02
N GLU A 14 7.00 -7.94 5.43
CA GLU A 14 5.90 -8.73 4.86
C GLU A 14 4.54 -8.07 5.11
N LYS A 15 4.28 -7.59 6.34
CA LYS A 15 3.04 -6.86 6.67
C LYS A 15 2.87 -5.58 5.85
N VAL A 16 3.96 -4.82 5.64
CA VAL A 16 3.93 -3.61 4.81
C VAL A 16 3.62 -3.96 3.35
N ARG A 17 4.17 -5.05 2.83
CA ARG A 17 3.87 -5.55 1.48
C ARG A 17 2.40 -5.91 1.30
N ASP A 18 1.84 -6.63 2.27
CA ASP A 18 0.46 -7.09 2.24
C ASP A 18 -0.50 -5.89 2.32
N LEU A 19 -0.19 -4.89 3.16
CA LEU A 19 -0.94 -3.63 3.23
C LEU A 19 -0.88 -2.85 1.92
N SER A 20 0.30 -2.74 1.28
CA SER A 20 0.41 -2.09 -0.03
C SER A 20 -0.48 -2.79 -1.06
N SER A 21 -0.42 -4.11 -1.11
CA SER A 21 -1.18 -4.94 -2.06
C SER A 21 -2.69 -4.75 -1.86
N ALA A 22 -3.15 -4.73 -0.60
CA ALA A 22 -4.55 -4.50 -0.26
C ALA A 22 -5.03 -3.09 -0.66
N LEU A 23 -4.23 -2.06 -0.38
CA LEU A 23 -4.53 -0.67 -0.76
C LEU A 23 -4.62 -0.52 -2.28
N ASN A 24 -3.72 -1.15 -3.04
CA ASN A 24 -3.77 -1.14 -4.50
C ASN A 24 -5.00 -1.87 -5.04
N GLY A 25 -5.38 -3.00 -4.42
CA GLY A 25 -6.62 -3.71 -4.75
C GLY A 25 -7.86 -2.85 -4.52
N MET A 26 -7.96 -2.18 -3.37
CA MET A 26 -9.05 -1.24 -3.08
C MET A 26 -9.05 -0.05 -4.04
N ALA A 27 -7.88 0.50 -4.36
CA ALA A 27 -7.77 1.57 -5.37
C ALA A 27 -8.38 1.16 -6.71
N ALA A 28 -8.06 -0.04 -7.19
CA ALA A 28 -8.61 -0.56 -8.43
C ALA A 28 -10.13 -0.76 -8.36
N LEU A 29 -10.66 -1.20 -7.22
CA LEU A 29 -12.11 -1.33 -7.01
C LEU A 29 -12.81 0.03 -7.06
N PHE A 30 -12.27 1.04 -6.37
CA PHE A 30 -12.82 2.40 -6.37
C PHE A 30 -12.77 3.03 -7.77
N GLU A 31 -11.66 2.88 -8.49
CA GLU A 31 -11.53 3.35 -9.87
C GLU A 31 -12.48 2.59 -10.83
N SER A 32 -12.68 1.28 -10.65
CA SER A 32 -13.59 0.49 -11.48
C SER A 32 -15.06 0.84 -11.19
N GLN A 33 -15.44 0.89 -9.91
CA GLN A 33 -16.79 1.24 -9.49
C GLN A 33 -17.13 2.69 -9.77
N SER A 34 -16.16 3.61 -9.81
CA SER A 34 -16.40 5.00 -10.23
C SER A 34 -17.07 5.07 -11.61
N ARG A 35 -16.71 4.16 -12.51
CA ARG A 35 -17.29 4.08 -13.86
C ARG A 35 -18.71 3.49 -13.87
N GLN A 36 -19.11 2.83 -12.79
CA GLN A 36 -20.39 2.10 -12.66
C GLN A 36 -21.37 2.76 -11.68
N ALA A 37 -20.88 3.58 -10.74
CA ALA A 37 -21.66 4.17 -9.65
C ALA A 37 -22.34 5.48 -10.07
N CYS A 38 -23.65 5.57 -9.86
CA CYS A 38 -24.52 6.65 -10.33
C CYS A 38 -24.52 7.96 -9.50
N ILE A 39 -23.71 8.12 -8.44
CA ILE A 39 -23.85 9.29 -7.54
C ILE A 39 -22.75 10.33 -7.76
N THR A 40 -21.46 9.98 -7.68
CA THR A 40 -20.33 10.86 -8.10
C THR A 40 -19.10 10.05 -8.52
N PRO A 41 -18.94 9.73 -9.83
CA PRO A 41 -17.76 9.04 -10.37
C PRO A 41 -16.42 9.69 -9.98
N GLU A 42 -16.38 11.01 -9.91
CA GLU A 42 -15.15 11.77 -9.63
C GLU A 42 -14.63 11.53 -8.21
N ASP A 43 -15.51 11.46 -7.22
CA ASP A 43 -15.14 11.23 -5.82
C ASP A 43 -14.59 9.81 -5.63
N PHE A 44 -15.26 8.81 -6.22
CA PHE A 44 -14.80 7.41 -6.16
C PHE A 44 -13.44 7.24 -6.86
N TYR A 45 -13.26 7.89 -8.02
CA TYR A 45 -11.97 7.89 -8.71
C TYR A 45 -10.88 8.56 -7.86
N GLY A 46 -11.19 9.69 -7.23
CA GLY A 46 -10.29 10.41 -6.34
C GLY A 46 -9.84 9.57 -5.14
N VAL A 47 -10.76 8.87 -4.48
CA VAL A 47 -10.44 7.91 -3.40
C VAL A 47 -9.52 6.81 -3.90
N GLY A 48 -9.79 6.26 -5.10
CA GLY A 48 -8.93 5.27 -5.72
C GLY A 48 -7.49 5.76 -5.92
N GLN A 49 -7.32 6.98 -6.43
CA GLN A 49 -5.99 7.58 -6.59
C GLN A 49 -5.25 7.75 -5.26
N VAL A 50 -5.94 8.19 -4.20
CA VAL A 50 -5.34 8.35 -2.86
C VAL A 50 -4.87 7.01 -2.30
N LEU A 51 -5.70 5.97 -2.38
CA LEU A 51 -5.33 4.62 -1.94
C LEU A 51 -4.11 4.08 -2.70
N ARG A 52 -4.05 4.33 -4.02
CA ARG A 52 -2.91 3.96 -4.87
C ARG A 52 -1.63 4.70 -4.47
N GLN A 53 -1.72 5.97 -4.09
CA GLN A 53 -0.57 6.72 -3.57
C GLN A 53 -0.06 6.15 -2.25
N PHE A 54 -0.94 5.81 -1.31
CA PHE A 54 -0.52 5.16 -0.06
C PHE A 54 0.15 3.81 -0.29
N SER A 55 -0.39 2.98 -1.19
CA SER A 55 0.24 1.72 -1.61
C SER A 55 1.68 1.94 -2.06
N ARG A 56 1.94 2.91 -2.95
CA ARG A 56 3.31 3.21 -3.42
C ARG A 56 4.26 3.65 -2.31
N VAL A 57 3.77 4.41 -1.33
CA VAL A 57 4.57 4.81 -0.16
C VAL A 57 4.94 3.60 0.68
N LEU A 58 4.01 2.67 0.90
CA LEU A 58 4.27 1.43 1.63
C LEU A 58 5.22 0.50 0.86
N GLU A 59 5.09 0.38 -0.46
CA GLU A 59 6.06 -0.32 -1.31
C GLU A 59 7.48 0.24 -1.13
N GLY A 60 7.64 1.56 -1.21
CA GLY A 60 8.95 2.18 -0.99
C GLY A 60 9.50 1.98 0.43
N LEU A 61 8.63 1.85 1.43
CA LEU A 61 9.03 1.51 2.78
C LEU A 61 9.48 0.04 2.88
N GLU A 62 8.74 -0.88 2.25
CA GLU A 62 9.07 -2.30 2.17
C GLU A 62 10.42 -2.54 1.50
N ASP A 63 10.66 -1.86 0.37
CA ASP A 63 11.94 -1.90 -0.34
C ASP A 63 13.10 -1.44 0.54
N ARG A 64 12.91 -0.39 1.34
CA ARG A 64 13.93 0.12 2.27
C ARG A 64 14.17 -0.82 3.44
N LEU A 65 13.12 -1.43 3.97
CA LEU A 65 13.22 -2.45 5.01
C LEU A 65 14.01 -3.64 4.46
N ARG A 66 13.64 -4.18 3.28
CA ARG A 66 14.37 -5.27 2.62
C ARG A 66 15.80 -4.93 2.24
N GLY A 67 16.02 -3.72 1.73
CA GLY A 67 17.35 -3.23 1.35
C GLY A 67 18.31 -3.12 2.54
N SER A 68 17.78 -2.95 3.76
CA SER A 68 18.59 -2.93 4.99
C SER A 68 19.18 -4.31 5.33
N PHE A 69 18.64 -5.40 4.79
CA PHE A 69 19.16 -6.77 4.96
C PHE A 69 20.20 -7.20 3.91
N ARG A 70 20.42 -6.38 2.86
CA ARG A 70 21.36 -6.71 1.76
C ARG A 70 22.76 -6.10 1.96
N LYS A 71 23.09 -5.58 3.14
CA LYS A 71 24.42 -5.05 3.48
C LYS A 71 25.15 -5.92 4.48
#